data_AF-A0A915MPB3-F1
#
_entry.id   AF-A0A915MPB3-F1
#
_cell.length_a   1.000
_cell.length_b   1.000
_cell.length_c   1.000
_cell.angle_alpha   90.00
_cell.angle_beta   90.00
_cell.angle_gamma   90.00
#
_symmetry.space_group_name_H-M   'P 1'
#
loop_
_entity.id
_entity.type
_entity.pdbx_description
1 polymer ?
#
loop_
_entity_poly.entity_id
_entity_poly.type
_entity_poly.pdbx_seq_one_letter_code
_entity_poly.pdbx_strand_id
1 'polypeptide(L)'
;MSQSQELSRVNPPPGVDANQAAISLMAMAETFRLACRYKMAIKCCMTALRVPTSVEIFSLCSYELGKLLWLYTRNYDMARRHLEEALRTMRQLGSSLETERLKVSTMLAEL
;
A
#
# COMPACT_ATOMS: atom_id res chain seq x y z
N MET A 1 -7.94 -12.56 15.33
CA MET A 1 -7.32 -13.38 14.26
C MET A 1 -7.39 -12.57 12.97
N SER A 2 -6.32 -11.87 12.62
CA SER A 2 -6.27 -11.03 11.41
C SER A 2 -6.06 -11.93 10.21
N GLN A 3 -7.10 -12.15 9.40
CA GLN A 3 -6.95 -12.76 8.09
C GLN A 3 -6.38 -11.70 7.14
N SER A 4 -5.06 -11.53 7.16
CA SER A 4 -4.35 -11.09 5.97
C SER A 4 -4.67 -12.12 4.90
N GLN A 5 -5.48 -11.76 3.89
CA GLN A 5 -5.65 -12.60 2.70
C GLN A 5 -4.25 -13.01 2.25
N GLU A 6 -3.93 -14.31 2.33
CA GLU A 6 -2.71 -14.89 1.77
C GLU A 6 -2.81 -14.80 0.24
N LEU A 7 -2.67 -13.58 -0.27
CA LEU A 7 -2.39 -13.36 -1.67
C LEU A 7 -1.05 -14.03 -1.92
N SER A 8 -1.05 -15.06 -2.78
CA SER A 8 0.15 -15.79 -3.18
C SER A 8 1.30 -14.81 -3.46
N ARG A 9 2.43 -15.02 -2.80
CA ARG A 9 3.62 -14.15 -2.97
C ARG A 9 4.03 -14.11 -4.44
N VAL A 10 4.53 -12.96 -4.86
CA VAL A 10 5.11 -12.76 -6.19
C VAL A 10 6.60 -12.50 -6.01
N ASN A 11 7.41 -13.26 -6.74
CA ASN A 11 8.86 -13.04 -6.72
C ASN A 11 9.19 -11.77 -7.53
N PRO A 12 10.13 -10.94 -7.06
CA PRO A 12 10.63 -9.83 -7.87
C PRO A 12 11.34 -10.36 -9.13
N PRO A 13 11.48 -9.53 -10.18
CA PRO A 13 12.23 -9.90 -11.36
C PRO A 13 13.68 -10.33 -11.03
N PRO A 14 14.29 -11.24 -11.82
CA PRO A 14 15.68 -11.64 -11.61
C PRO A 14 16.63 -10.43 -11.59
N GLY A 15 17.48 -10.36 -10.57
CA GLY A 15 18.44 -9.26 -10.39
C GLY A 15 17.86 -7.96 -9.84
N VAL A 16 16.57 -7.92 -9.47
CA VAL A 16 15.93 -6.75 -8.89
C VAL A 16 15.62 -7.00 -7.42
N ASP A 17 16.04 -6.07 -6.57
CA ASP A 17 15.71 -6.08 -5.14
C ASP A 17 14.18 -5.99 -4.92
N ALA A 18 13.67 -6.68 -3.90
CA ALA A 18 12.24 -6.75 -3.62
C ALA A 18 11.63 -5.37 -3.31
N ASN A 19 12.34 -4.53 -2.54
CA ASN A 19 11.88 -3.18 -2.24
C ASN A 19 11.89 -2.33 -3.51
N GLN A 20 12.93 -2.44 -4.33
CA GLN A 20 13.00 -1.72 -5.60
C GLN A 20 11.88 -2.12 -6.57
N ALA A 21 11.52 -3.40 -6.61
CA ALA A 21 10.41 -3.89 -7.43
C ALA A 21 9.06 -3.31 -6.96
N ALA A 22 8.81 -3.27 -5.64
CA ALA A 22 7.60 -2.66 -5.09
C ALA A 22 7.56 -1.14 -5.28
N ILE A 23 8.68 -0.43 -5.11
CA ILE A 23 8.78 1.01 -5.39
C ILE A 23 8.45 1.30 -6.86
N SER A 24 8.97 0.48 -7.78
CA SER A 24 8.67 0.61 -9.22
C SER A 24 7.19 0.37 -9.50
N LEU A 25 6.55 -0.60 -8.83
CA LEU A 25 5.11 -0.82 -8.91
C LEU A 25 4.32 0.38 -8.36
N MET A 26 4.76 1.01 -7.26
CA MET A 26 4.11 2.23 -6.74
C MET A 26 4.24 3.41 -7.70
N ALA A 27 5.41 3.61 -8.32
CA ALA A 27 5.60 4.66 -9.33
C ALA A 27 4.67 4.45 -10.55
N MET A 28 4.51 3.20 -11.00
CA MET A 28 3.52 2.85 -12.03
C MET A 28 2.09 3.08 -11.57
N ALA A 29 1.77 2.77 -10.31
CA ALA A 29 0.45 3.03 -9.74
C ALA A 29 0.09 4.52 -9.83
N GLU A 30 1.03 5.40 -9.47
CA GLU A 30 0.85 6.84 -9.56
C GLU A 30 0.69 7.32 -11.00
N THR A 31 1.47 6.77 -11.93
CA THR A 31 1.35 7.06 -13.37
C THR A 31 -0.05 6.69 -13.89
N PHE A 32 -0.57 5.52 -13.50
CA PHE A 32 -1.92 5.10 -13.85
C PHE A 32 -3.00 5.96 -13.16
N ARG A 33 -2.78 6.39 -11.92
CA ARG A 33 -3.70 7.26 -11.18
C ARG A 33 -3.85 8.61 -11.89
N LEU A 34 -2.74 9.23 -12.29
CA LEU A 34 -2.72 10.49 -13.02
C LEU A 34 -3.41 10.38 -14.39
N ALA A 35 -3.34 9.21 -15.03
CA ALA A 35 -4.07 8.91 -16.26
C ALA A 35 -5.54 8.48 -16.04
N CYS A 36 -6.08 8.63 -14.82
CA CYS A 36 -7.42 8.18 -14.43
C CYS A 36 -7.69 6.66 -14.66
N ARG A 37 -6.63 5.84 -14.71
CA ARG A 37 -6.70 4.38 -14.89
C ARG A 37 -6.66 3.67 -13.53
N TYR A 38 -7.61 3.98 -12.65
CA TYR A 38 -7.60 3.55 -11.25
C TYR A 38 -7.55 2.03 -11.04
N LYS A 39 -8.23 1.25 -11.89
CA LYS A 39 -8.14 -0.22 -11.84
C LYS A 39 -6.72 -0.75 -12.02
N MET A 40 -5.92 -0.09 -12.88
CA MET A 40 -4.52 -0.45 -13.09
C MET A 40 -3.65 0.02 -11.93
N ALA A 41 -3.89 1.23 -11.42
CA ALA A 41 -3.21 1.74 -10.22
C ALA A 41 -3.38 0.80 -9.02
N ILE A 42 -4.62 0.37 -8.75
CA ILE A 42 -4.95 -0.58 -7.68
C ILE A 42 -4.23 -1.92 -7.89
N LYS A 43 -4.22 -2.45 -9.12
CA LYS A 43 -3.48 -3.70 -9.44
C LYS A 43 -1.98 -3.58 -9.17
N CYS A 44 -1.38 -2.44 -9.48
CA CYS A 44 0.03 -2.19 -9.17
C CYS A 44 0.28 -2.25 -7.66
N CYS A 45 -0.51 -1.55 -6.84
CA CYS A 45 -0.38 -1.60 -5.38
C CYS A 45 -0.66 -2.99 -4.79
N MET A 46 -1.70 -3.68 -5.26
CA MET A 46 -1.98 -5.06 -4.85
C MET A 46 -0.83 -6.02 -5.19
N THR A 47 -0.18 -5.80 -6.34
CA THR A 47 0.99 -6.60 -6.73
C THR A 47 2.19 -6.27 -5.86
N ALA A 48 2.42 -4.99 -5.55
CA ALA A 48 3.50 -4.56 -4.67
C ALA A 48 3.41 -5.20 -3.28
N LEU A 49 2.20 -5.29 -2.71
CA LEU A 49 1.95 -5.95 -1.42
C LEU A 49 2.19 -7.48 -1.43
N ARG A 50 2.29 -8.10 -2.61
CA ARG A 50 2.60 -9.53 -2.75
C ARG A 50 4.10 -9.79 -2.90
N VAL A 51 4.90 -8.76 -3.13
CA VAL A 51 6.37 -8.86 -3.18
C VAL A 51 6.89 -8.93 -1.73
N PRO A 52 7.86 -9.81 -1.41
CA PRO A 52 8.39 -9.95 -0.05
C PRO A 52 9.32 -8.77 0.29
N THR A 53 8.75 -7.61 0.63
CA THR A 53 9.49 -6.38 0.95
C THR A 53 9.78 -6.22 2.44
N SER A 54 10.56 -5.19 2.78
CA SER A 54 10.68 -4.73 4.17
C SER A 54 9.32 -4.27 4.73
N VAL A 55 9.21 -4.26 6.06
CA VAL A 55 8.01 -3.78 6.77
C VAL A 55 7.69 -2.32 6.43
N GLU A 56 8.73 -1.49 6.26
CA GLU A 56 8.60 -0.10 5.85
C GLU A 56 7.93 0.02 4.48
N ILE A 57 8.47 -0.65 3.46
CA ILE A 57 7.92 -0.60 2.10
C ILE A 57 6.52 -1.21 2.04
N PHE A 58 6.28 -2.28 2.79
CA PHE A 58 4.96 -2.88 2.91
C PHE A 58 3.94 -1.88 3.48
N SER A 59 4.31 -1.15 4.54
CA SER A 59 3.43 -0.16 5.17
C SER A 59 3.06 0.99 4.21
N LEU A 60 4.02 1.47 3.42
CA LEU A 60 3.82 2.48 2.39
C LEU A 60 2.89 1.97 1.27
N CYS A 61 3.12 0.75 0.79
CA CYS A 61 2.26 0.12 -0.22
C CYS A 61 0.82 -0.06 0.30
N SER A 62 0.66 -0.42 1.57
CA SER A 62 -0.66 -0.59 2.19
C SER A 62 -1.39 0.74 2.32
N TYR A 63 -0.68 1.81 2.72
CA TYR A 63 -1.23 3.16 2.72
C TYR A 63 -1.69 3.59 1.33
N GLU A 64 -0.85 3.41 0.30
CA GLU A 64 -1.19 3.79 -1.07
C GLU A 64 -2.39 3.01 -1.62
N LEU A 65 -2.50 1.70 -1.34
CA LEU A 65 -3.68 0.92 -1.71
C LEU A 65 -4.94 1.40 -0.99
N GLY A 66 -4.85 1.63 0.33
CA GLY A 66 -5.95 2.15 1.13
C GLY A 66 -6.48 3.47 0.59
N LYS A 67 -5.57 4.41 0.29
CA LYS A 67 -5.88 5.72 -0.33
C LYS A 67 -6.59 5.58 -1.67
N LEU A 68 -6.09 4.71 -2.56
CA LEU A 68 -6.71 4.50 -3.88
C LEU A 68 -8.12 3.90 -3.76
N LEU A 69 -8.32 2.94 -2.84
CA LEU A 69 -9.62 2.33 -2.59
C LEU A 69 -10.61 3.34 -2.02
N TRP A 70 -10.17 4.18 -1.07
CA TRP A 70 -10.99 5.22 -0.47
C TRP A 70 -11.46 6.26 -1.49
N LEU A 71 -10.53 6.82 -2.26
CA LEU A 71 -10.81 7.96 -3.13
C LEU A 71 -11.50 7.60 -4.44
N TYR A 72 -11.24 6.42 -4.99
CA TYR A 72 -11.63 6.08 -6.36
C TYR A 72 -12.52 4.84 -6.47
N THR A 73 -12.96 4.27 -5.34
CA THR A 73 -13.85 3.11 -5.32
C THR A 73 -14.91 3.23 -4.23
N ARG A 74 -15.79 2.23 -4.13
CA ARG A 74 -16.74 2.07 -3.01
C ARG A 74 -16.33 0.98 -2.02
N ASN A 75 -15.09 0.50 -2.10
CA ASN A 75 -14.56 -0.58 -1.25
C ASN A 75 -14.03 -0.04 0.08
N TYR A 76 -14.88 0.66 0.84
CA TYR A 76 -14.48 1.39 2.03
C TYR A 76 -13.95 0.50 3.16
N ASP A 77 -14.54 -0.70 3.34
CA ASP A 77 -14.04 -1.67 4.33
C ASP A 77 -12.62 -2.12 4.02
N MET A 78 -12.32 -2.38 2.74
CA MET A 78 -10.99 -2.78 2.31
C MET A 78 -10.00 -1.62 2.44
N ALA A 79 -10.44 -0.39 2.10
CA ALA A 79 -9.63 0.82 2.29
C ALA A 79 -9.24 1.00 3.77
N ARG A 80 -10.22 0.93 4.69
CA ARG A 80 -10.01 1.06 6.13
C ARG A 80 -9.02 0.01 6.65
N ARG A 81 -9.19 -1.27 6.29
CA ARG A 81 -8.26 -2.34 6.71
C ARG A 81 -6.81 -2.07 6.29
N HIS A 82 -6.61 -1.62 5.05
CA HIS A 82 -5.26 -1.31 4.56
C HIS A 82 -4.64 -0.10 5.25
N LEU A 83 -5.43 0.93 5.56
CA LEU A 83 -4.97 2.11 6.28
C LEU A 83 -4.67 1.78 7.75
N GLU A 84 -5.50 0.99 8.42
CA GLU A 84 -5.25 0.50 9.78
C GLU A 84 -3.97 -0.34 9.85
N GLU A 85 -3.74 -1.21 8.86
CA GLU A 85 -2.54 -2.02 8.77
C GLU A 85 -1.28 -1.18 8.53
N ALA A 86 -1.37 -0.18 7.65
CA ALA A 86 -0.28 0.78 7.44
C ALA A 86 0.03 1.53 8.73
N LEU A 87 -0.99 2.05 9.42
CA LEU A 87 -0.80 2.78 10.68
C LEU A 87 -0.17 1.91 11.76
N ARG A 88 -0.63 0.66 11.89
CA ARG A 88 -0.12 -0.31 12.86
C ARG A 88 1.35 -0.62 12.63
N THR A 89 1.74 -0.88 11.38
CA THR A 89 3.12 -1.20 11.00
C THR A 89 4.05 0.01 11.11
N MET A 90 3.61 1.19 10.67
CA MET A 90 4.37 2.44 10.82
C MET A 90 4.63 2.80 12.29
N ARG A 91 3.68 2.55 13.20
CA ARG A 91 3.89 2.76 14.65
C ARG A 91 5.01 1.87 15.21
N GLN A 92 5.20 0.68 14.68
CA GLN A 92 6.25 -0.24 15.11
C GLN A 92 7.65 0.19 14.62
N LEU A 93 7.72 0.96 13.53
CA LEU A 93 8.97 1.46 12.96
C LEU A 93 9.50 2.75 13.62
N GLY A 94 8.72 3.35 14.53
CA GLY A 94 9.15 4.50 15.33
C GLY A 94 8.96 5.85 14.64
N SER A 95 9.95 6.74 14.76
CA SER A 95 9.89 8.13 14.29
C SER A 95 10.21 8.32 12.81
N SER A 96 10.79 7.32 12.14
CA SER A 96 11.19 7.43 10.72
C SER A 96 10.03 7.67 9.76
N LEU A 97 8.81 7.27 10.16
CA LEU A 97 7.60 7.38 9.34
C LEU A 97 6.54 8.29 9.97
N GLU A 98 6.94 9.25 10.81
CA GLU A 98 5.99 10.11 11.52
C GLU A 98 5.07 10.90 10.57
N THR A 99 5.63 11.41 9.47
CA THR A 99 4.89 12.16 8.45
C THR A 99 3.84 11.27 7.77
N GLU A 100 4.22 10.06 7.39
CA GLU A 100 3.35 9.06 6.76
C GLU A 100 2.25 8.64 7.73
N ARG A 101 2.59 8.44 9.00
CA ARG A 101 1.65 8.13 10.07
C ARG A 101 0.58 9.21 10.24
N LEU A 102 0.98 10.47 10.17
CA LEU A 102 0.04 11.59 10.24
C LEU A 102 -0.93 11.55 9.06
N LYS A 103 -0.43 11.38 7.82
CA LYS A 103 -1.27 11.26 6.61
C LYS A 103 -2.27 10.10 6.68
N VAL A 104 -1.84 8.94 7.19
CA VAL A 104 -2.71 7.78 7.37
C VAL A 104 -3.79 8.09 8.43
N SER A 105 -3.39 8.74 9.53
CA SER A 105 -4.31 9.09 10.62
C SER A 105 -5.36 10.11 10.19
N THR A 106 -5.00 11.11 9.38
CA THR A 106 -5.97 12.08 8.84
C THR A 106 -6.97 11.40 7.90
N MET A 107 -6.50 10.49 7.05
CA MET A 107 -7.39 9.77 6.13
C MET A 107 -8.35 8.83 6.87
N LEU A 108 -7.89 8.16 7.93
CA LEU A 108 -8.75 7.33 8.78
C LEU A 108 -9.80 8.14 9.54
N ALA A 109 -9.54 9.41 9.83
CA ALA A 109 -10.51 10.29 10.49
C ALA A 109 -11.61 10.78 9.54
N GLU A 110 -11.36 10.77 8.23
CA GLU A 110 -12.34 11.12 7.18
C GLU A 110 -13.25 9.94 6.79
N LEU A 111 -12.91 8.74 7.28
CA LEU A 111 -13.49 7.44 6.94
C LEU A 111 -14.62 7.03 7.88
#